data_AF-A0A1K1SQR6-F1
#
_entry.id   AF-A0A1K1SQR6-F1
#
_cell.length_a   1.000
_cell.length_b   1.000
_cell.length_c   1.000
_cell.angle_alpha   90.00
_cell.angle_beta   90.00
_cell.angle_gamma   90.00
#
_symmetry.space_group_name_H-M   'P 1'
#
loop_
_entity.id
_entity.type
_entity.pdbx_description
1 polymer ?
#
loop_
_entity_poly.entity_id
_entity_poly.type
_entity_poly.pdbx_seq_one_letter_code
_entity_poly.pdbx_strand_id
1 'polypeptide(L)'
;MKNVPYILLYILLLALWSILFYNFFVPEKGGFAMLLLLGAAVFFSGIWAVLASLSHKWIGWKGYGMLLLPPVILIVFILGVDQTTFKYALGLTAISELVSLVKIFFYRRKLLRN
;
A
#
# COMPACT_ATOMS: atom_id res chain seq x y z
N MET A 1 -11.07 -6.20 20.20
CA MET A 1 -11.30 -4.96 19.43
C MET A 1 -9.98 -4.24 19.14
N LYS A 2 -9.18 -4.62 18.11
CA LYS A 2 -7.87 -3.94 17.84
C LYS A 2 -7.44 -3.84 16.36
N ASN A 3 -8.24 -4.30 15.38
CA ASN A 3 -7.85 -4.28 13.96
C ASN A 3 -8.26 -2.99 13.21
N VAL A 4 -9.20 -2.23 13.78
CA VAL A 4 -9.77 -1.02 13.17
C VAL A 4 -8.79 0.17 13.00
N PRO A 5 -7.76 0.41 13.85
CA PRO A 5 -6.96 1.64 13.70
C PRO A 5 -6.03 1.63 12.47
N TYR A 6 -5.47 0.49 12.09
CA TYR A 6 -4.48 0.44 10.99
C TYR A 6 -5.13 0.46 9.60
N ILE A 7 -6.32 -0.14 9.45
CA ILE A 7 -7.07 -0.09 8.20
C ILE A 7 -7.57 1.33 7.95
N LEU A 8 -8.10 2.01 8.98
CA LEU A 8 -8.51 3.41 8.85
C LEU A 8 -7.32 4.33 8.53
N LEU A 9 -6.16 4.12 9.19
CA LEU A 9 -4.94 4.85 8.89
C LEU A 9 -4.50 4.63 7.44
N TYR A 10 -4.54 3.39 6.95
CA TYR A 10 -4.21 3.06 5.56
C TYR A 10 -5.15 3.76 4.58
N ILE A 11 -6.47 3.67 4.79
CA ILE A 11 -7.47 4.31 3.94
C ILE A 11 -7.28 5.84 3.92
N LEU A 12 -7.02 6.45 5.07
CA LEU A 12 -6.81 7.89 5.19
C LEU A 12 -5.54 8.34 4.44
N LEU A 13 -4.43 7.61 4.61
CA LEU A 13 -3.18 7.91 3.91
C LEU A 13 -3.32 7.71 2.40
N LEU A 14 -4.05 6.69 1.97
CA LEU A 14 -4.31 6.39 0.56
C LEU A 14 -5.22 7.46 -0.08
N ALA A 15 -6.24 7.93 0.63
CA ALA A 15 -7.07 9.05 0.19
C ALA A 15 -6.26 10.35 0.08
N LEU A 16 -5.46 10.67 1.11
CA LEU A 16 -4.58 11.84 1.10
C LEU A 16 -3.57 11.77 -0.06
N TRP A 17 -2.95 10.61 -0.28
CA TRP A 17 -2.03 10.41 -1.39
C TRP A 17 -2.72 10.60 -2.73
N SER A 18 -3.93 10.07 -2.91
CA SER A 18 -4.71 10.25 -4.13
C SER A 18 -5.04 11.73 -4.39
N ILE A 19 -5.41 12.47 -3.35
CA ILE A 19 -5.67 13.92 -3.43
C ILE A 19 -4.40 14.69 -3.79
N LEU A 20 -3.29 14.42 -3.11
CA LEU A 20 -2.01 15.09 -3.40
C LEU A 20 -1.54 14.76 -4.82
N PHE A 21 -1.58 13.49 -5.20
CA PHE A 21 -1.15 13.04 -6.51
C PHE A 21 -1.99 13.67 -7.63
N TYR A 22 -3.31 13.74 -7.45
CA TYR A 22 -4.21 14.44 -8.37
C TYR A 22 -3.84 15.91 -8.56
N ASN A 23 -3.45 16.59 -7.48
CA ASN A 23 -3.16 18.02 -7.55
C ASN A 23 -1.81 18.35 -8.18
N PHE A 24 -0.79 17.53 -7.92
CA PHE A 24 0.61 17.82 -8.26
C PHE A 24 1.17 17.03 -9.45
N PHE A 25 0.67 15.83 -9.72
CA PHE A 25 1.33 14.89 -10.66
C PHE A 25 0.43 14.39 -11.78
N VAL A 26 -0.89 14.53 -11.67
CA VAL A 26 -1.81 14.17 -12.76
C VAL A 26 -1.69 15.21 -13.89
N PRO A 27 -1.32 14.78 -15.12
CA PRO A 27 -1.13 15.70 -16.23
C PRO A 27 -2.46 16.27 -16.75
N GLU A 28 -3.54 15.50 -16.68
CA GLU A 28 -4.87 15.93 -17.14
C GLU A 28 -5.93 15.75 -16.04
N LYS A 29 -6.44 16.88 -15.54
CA LYS A 29 -7.45 16.92 -14.48
C LYS A 29 -8.85 16.70 -15.06
N GLY A 30 -9.13 15.49 -15.49
CA GLY A 30 -10.46 15.07 -15.97
C GLY A 30 -11.43 14.80 -14.82
N GLY A 31 -12.74 14.96 -15.05
CA GLY A 31 -13.79 14.71 -14.03
C GLY A 31 -13.77 13.29 -13.44
N PHE A 32 -13.21 12.31 -14.15
CA PHE A 32 -13.06 10.92 -13.70
C PHE A 32 -11.65 10.57 -13.18
N ALA A 33 -10.67 11.46 -13.29
CA ALA A 33 -9.29 11.14 -12.94
C ALA A 33 -9.12 10.81 -11.45
N MET A 34 -9.86 11.48 -10.55
CA MET A 34 -9.86 11.13 -9.14
C MET A 34 -10.45 9.74 -8.87
N LEU A 35 -11.54 9.38 -9.57
CA LEU A 35 -12.16 8.06 -9.45
C LEU A 35 -11.22 6.96 -9.95
N LEU A 36 -10.47 7.22 -11.03
CA LEU A 36 -9.47 6.31 -11.56
C LEU A 36 -8.31 6.11 -10.58
N LEU A 37 -7.82 7.17 -9.93
CA LEU A 37 -6.78 7.04 -8.89
C LEU A 37 -7.26 6.18 -7.72
N LEU A 38 -8.47 6.45 -7.20
CA LEU A 38 -9.06 5.64 -6.13
C LEU A 38 -9.25 4.17 -6.56
N GLY A 39 -9.74 3.95 -7.78
CA GLY A 39 -9.89 2.62 -8.36
C GLY A 39 -8.56 1.87 -8.47
N ALA A 40 -7.51 2.55 -8.95
CA ALA A 40 -6.15 2.01 -9.03
C ALA A 40 -5.61 1.64 -7.65
N ALA A 41 -5.87 2.47 -6.64
CA ALA A 41 -5.44 2.21 -5.27
C ALA A 41 -6.15 1.01 -4.63
N VAL A 42 -7.45 0.84 -4.91
CA VAL A 42 -8.23 -0.34 -4.50
C VAL A 42 -7.72 -1.59 -5.20
N PHE A 43 -7.50 -1.52 -6.52
CA PHE A 43 -6.97 -2.62 -7.30
C PHE A 43 -5.59 -3.07 -6.79
N PHE A 44 -4.68 -2.13 -6.56
CA PHE A 44 -3.35 -2.39 -6.00
C PHE A 44 -3.45 -3.03 -4.61
N SER A 45 -4.33 -2.51 -3.74
CA SER A 45 -4.58 -3.08 -2.40
C SER A 45 -5.16 -4.50 -2.47
N GLY A 46 -5.98 -4.80 -3.49
CA GLY A 46 -6.54 -6.12 -3.73
C GLY A 46 -5.48 -7.15 -4.14
N ILE A 47 -4.64 -6.80 -5.13
CA ILE A 47 -3.47 -7.61 -5.51
C ILE A 47 -2.61 -7.90 -4.28
N TRP A 48 -2.39 -6.87 -3.46
CA TRP A 48 -1.61 -6.98 -2.25
C TRP A 48 -2.19 -7.97 -1.24
N ALA A 49 -3.50 -7.89 -0.97
CA ALA A 49 -4.18 -8.81 -0.06
C ALA A 49 -4.11 -10.27 -0.53
N VAL A 50 -4.25 -10.50 -1.85
CA VAL A 50 -4.13 -11.83 -2.45
C VAL A 50 -2.71 -12.37 -2.31
N LEU A 51 -1.69 -11.57 -2.62
CA LEU A 51 -0.29 -11.99 -2.54
C LEU A 51 0.17 -12.21 -1.10
N ALA A 52 -0.27 -11.36 -0.16
CA ALA A 52 -0.06 -11.57 1.26
C ALA A 52 -0.64 -12.91 1.72
N SER A 53 -1.85 -13.24 1.28
CA SER A 53 -2.52 -14.52 1.59
C SER A 53 -1.76 -15.72 0.98
N LEU A 54 -1.35 -15.61 -0.29
CA LEU A 54 -0.58 -16.65 -0.97
C LEU A 54 0.79 -16.86 -0.33
N SER A 55 1.52 -15.79 -0.03
CA SER A 55 2.85 -15.87 0.59
C SER A 55 2.80 -16.48 1.98
N HIS A 56 1.74 -16.18 2.74
CA HIS A 56 1.50 -16.82 4.03
C HIS A 56 1.19 -18.33 3.88
N LYS A 57 0.41 -18.71 2.87
CA LYS A 57 0.01 -20.11 2.63
C LYS A 57 1.14 -20.98 2.06
N TRP A 58 1.93 -20.46 1.13
CA TRP A 58 2.92 -21.22 0.36
C TRP A 58 4.32 -21.18 0.94
N ILE A 59 4.74 -20.02 1.46
CA ILE A 59 6.12 -19.78 1.90
C ILE A 59 6.20 -19.73 3.45
N GLY A 60 5.05 -19.59 4.12
CA GLY A 60 5.00 -19.45 5.57
C GLY A 60 5.61 -18.13 6.07
N TRP A 61 5.82 -17.15 5.19
CA TRP A 61 6.35 -15.85 5.55
C TRP A 61 5.40 -15.12 6.51
N LYS A 62 5.90 -14.86 7.71
CA LYS A 62 5.21 -14.11 8.76
C LYS A 62 6.04 -12.88 9.13
N GLY A 63 5.37 -11.75 9.35
CA GLY A 63 6.04 -10.53 9.84
C GLY A 63 6.87 -9.84 8.75
N TYR A 64 8.15 -9.61 9.01
CA TYR A 64 9.04 -8.75 8.20
C TYR A 64 9.23 -9.22 6.75
N GLY A 65 9.08 -10.52 6.45
CA GLY A 65 9.09 -11.01 5.07
C GLY A 65 7.97 -10.41 4.22
N MET A 66 6.86 -10.01 4.83
CA MET A 66 5.76 -9.33 4.14
C MET A 66 6.08 -7.86 3.80
N LEU A 67 7.13 -7.27 4.38
CA LEU A 67 7.61 -5.92 4.02
C LEU A 67 8.43 -5.90 2.73
N LEU A 68 8.92 -7.05 2.26
CA LEU A 68 9.74 -7.14 1.04
C LEU A 68 8.90 -7.39 -0.20
N LEU A 69 7.69 -7.92 -0.02
CA LEU A 69 6.76 -8.20 -1.11
C LEU A 69 6.31 -6.92 -1.86
N PRO A 70 6.08 -5.73 -1.24
CA PRO A 70 5.64 -4.56 -2.02
C PRO A 70 6.73 -4.04 -2.99
N PRO A 71 8.01 -3.89 -2.60
CA PRO A 71 9.08 -3.52 -3.51
C PRO A 71 9.31 -4.53 -4.64
N VAL A 72 9.25 -5.84 -4.35
CA VAL A 72 9.46 -6.88 -5.37
C VAL A 72 8.40 -6.80 -6.47
N ILE A 73 7.14 -6.56 -6.10
CA ILE A 73 6.06 -6.36 -7.09
C ILE A 73 6.25 -5.05 -7.82
N LEU A 74 6.65 -3.98 -7.13
CA LEU A 74 6.96 -2.72 -7.79
C LEU A 74 7.99 -2.94 -8.91
N ILE A 75 9.02 -3.74 -8.65
CA ILE A 75 10.05 -4.12 -9.64
C ILE A 75 9.46 -4.91 -10.82
N VAL A 76 8.50 -5.82 -10.58
CA VAL A 76 7.82 -6.57 -11.65
C VAL A 76 6.96 -5.64 -12.51
N PHE A 77 6.31 -4.65 -11.91
CA PHE A 77 5.48 -3.67 -12.64
C PHE A 77 6.29 -2.57 -13.36
N ILE A 78 7.56 -2.36 -13.02
CA ILE A 78 8.46 -1.38 -13.69
C ILE A 78 8.61 -1.66 -15.20
N LEU A 79 8.43 -2.90 -15.66
CA LEU A 79 8.74 -3.28 -17.03
C LEU A 79 7.70 -2.85 -18.09
N GLY A 80 6.52 -2.35 -17.70
CA GLY A 80 5.46 -2.05 -18.67
C GLY A 80 4.55 -0.87 -18.36
N VAL A 81 4.86 -0.09 -17.33
CA VAL A 81 3.97 0.94 -16.79
C VAL A 81 4.57 2.32 -17.00
N ASP A 82 3.73 3.30 -17.35
CA ASP A 82 4.15 4.68 -17.55
C ASP A 82 4.69 5.32 -16.26
N GLN A 83 5.52 6.37 -16.40
CA GLN A 83 6.18 7.01 -15.27
C GLN A 83 5.21 7.58 -14.23
N THR A 84 4.02 8.04 -14.64
CA THR A 84 3.02 8.60 -13.72
C THR A 84 2.37 7.50 -12.88
N THR A 85 1.96 6.40 -13.49
CA THR A 85 1.42 5.24 -12.78
C THR A 85 2.47 4.62 -11.87
N PHE A 86 3.74 4.56 -12.29
CA PHE A 86 4.84 4.11 -11.44
C PHE A 86 4.99 4.98 -10.17
N LYS A 87 5.02 6.31 -10.33
CA LYS A 87 5.10 7.24 -9.19
C LYS A 87 3.92 7.06 -8.24
N TYR A 88 2.72 6.84 -8.77
CA TYR A 88 1.54 6.61 -7.95
C TYR A 88 1.64 5.31 -7.15
N ALA A 89 2.02 4.21 -7.80
CA ALA A 89 2.20 2.90 -7.18
C ALA A 89 3.33 2.90 -6.12
N LEU A 90 4.39 3.66 -6.34
CA LEU A 90 5.47 3.84 -5.37
C LEU A 90 4.97 4.49 -4.08
N GLY A 91 4.12 5.52 -4.19
CA GLY A 91 3.49 6.12 -3.01
C GLY A 91 2.56 5.16 -2.27
N LEU A 92 1.77 4.35 -2.98
CA LEU A 92 0.92 3.32 -2.37
C LEU A 92 1.75 2.27 -1.63
N THR A 93 2.89 1.88 -2.20
CA THR A 93 3.84 0.95 -1.59
C THR A 93 4.45 1.52 -0.31
N ALA A 94 4.92 2.77 -0.34
CA ALA A 94 5.45 3.45 0.83
C ALA A 94 4.41 3.55 1.96
N ILE A 95 3.14 3.83 1.63
CA ILE A 95 2.05 3.86 2.61
C ILE A 95 1.82 2.47 3.23
N SER A 96 1.79 1.42 2.41
CA SER A 96 1.64 0.04 2.86
C SER A 96 2.75 -0.39 3.82
N GLU A 97 4.00 -0.06 3.48
CA GLU A 97 5.16 -0.33 4.34
C GLU A 97 5.10 0.47 5.63
N LEU A 98 4.77 1.76 5.57
CA LEU A 98 4.67 2.61 6.76
C LEU A 98 3.62 2.09 7.74
N VAL A 99 2.43 1.74 7.24
CA VAL A 99 1.37 1.15 8.09
C VAL A 99 1.83 -0.19 8.68
N SER A 100 2.53 -1.00 7.90
CA SER A 100 3.09 -2.28 8.35
C SER A 100 4.16 -2.09 9.42
N LEU A 101 5.08 -1.13 9.25
CA LEU A 101 6.10 -0.76 10.24
C LEU A 101 5.47 -0.27 11.53
N VAL A 102 4.51 0.66 11.45
CA VAL A 102 3.78 1.16 12.63
C VAL A 102 3.13 -0.01 13.38
N LYS A 103 2.48 -0.93 12.66
CA LYS A 103 1.88 -2.14 13.26
C LYS A 103 2.91 -3.01 13.97
N ILE A 104 4.09 -3.22 13.37
CA ILE A 104 5.18 -3.99 13.96
C ILE A 104 5.72 -3.32 15.22
N PHE A 105 5.98 -2.01 15.19
CA PHE A 105 6.46 -1.24 16.34
C PHE A 105 5.49 -1.31 17.51
N PHE A 106 4.20 -1.09 17.25
CA PHE A 106 3.16 -1.20 18.29
C PHE A 106 3.04 -2.62 18.85
N TYR A 107 3.16 -3.65 18.01
CA TYR A 107 3.14 -5.04 18.46
C TYR A 107 4.34 -5.37 19.36
N ARG A 108 5.56 -4.97 18.98
CA ARG A 108 6.77 -5.12 19.82
C ARG A 108 6.64 -4.37 21.15
N ARG A 109 6.14 -3.13 21.13
CA ARG A 109 5.97 -2.33 22.36
C ARG A 109 4.98 -2.94 23.34
N LYS A 110 3.97 -3.65 22.83
CA LYS A 110 3.02 -4.40 23.65
C LYS A 110 3.66 -5.65 24.27
N LEU A 111 4.51 -6.35 23.53
CA LEU A 111 5.25 -7.52 24.01
C LEU A 111 6.25 -7.17 25.12
N LEU A 112 6.92 -6.01 25.04
CA LEU A 112 7.89 -5.56 26.05
C LEU A 112 7.24 -5.00 27.34
N ARG A 113 5.92 -4.83 27.36
CA ARG A 113 5.15 -4.31 28.51
C ARG A 113 4.46 -5.41 29.33
N ASN A 114 4.49 -6.65 28.83
CA ASN A 114 3.98 -7.85 29.49
C ASN A 114 5.15 -8.73 29.93
#